data_AF-A0AAW6CUY3-F1
#
_entry.id   AF-A0AAW6CUY3-F1
#
_cell.length_a   1.000
_cell.length_b   1.000
_cell.length_c   1.000
_cell.angle_alpha   90.00
_cell.angle_beta   90.00
_cell.angle_gamma   90.00
#
_symmetry.space_group_name_H-M   'P 1'
#
loop_
_entity.id
_entity.type
_entity.pdbx_description
1 polymer ?
#
loop_
_entity_poly.entity_id
_entity_poly.type
_entity_poly.pdbx_seq_one_letter_code
_entity_poly.pdbx_strand_id
1 'polypeptide(L)'
;MAKSKLDYLQIKHLTGTQAEIAEVIGIEAYRKLVSYFGGERIAVAKPSTLISFAVARNIAEENGYSEEVMTALELSKKEQEKIIAGLK
;
A
#
# COMPACT_ATOMS: atom_id res chain seq x y z
N MET A 1 0.45 -22.80 23.24
CA MET A 1 -0.77 -22.21 22.64
C MET A 1 -1.41 -23.23 21.71
N ALA A 2 -2.74 -23.36 21.73
CA ALA A 2 -3.44 -24.25 20.81
C ALA A 2 -3.46 -23.65 19.39
N LYS A 3 -3.30 -24.48 18.36
CA LYS A 3 -3.40 -24.02 16.97
C LYS A 3 -4.84 -23.64 16.63
N SER A 4 -5.01 -22.54 15.90
CA SER A 4 -6.29 -22.08 15.37
C SER A 4 -6.62 -22.76 14.03
N LYS A 5 -7.89 -22.71 13.61
CA LYS A 5 -8.30 -23.20 12.28
C LYS A 5 -7.54 -22.52 11.13
N LEU A 6 -7.11 -21.27 11.31
CA LEU A 6 -6.36 -20.52 10.31
C LEU A 6 -4.93 -21.04 10.15
N ASP A 7 -4.35 -21.68 11.17
CA ASP A 7 -2.97 -22.22 11.10
C ASP A 7 -2.84 -23.38 10.10
N TYR A 8 -3.96 -23.98 9.71
CA TYR A 8 -4.04 -25.05 8.72
C TYR A 8 -4.41 -24.54 7.31
N LEU A 9 -4.76 -23.26 7.16
CA LEU A 9 -5.13 -22.68 5.86
C LEU A 9 -3.88 -22.54 4.97
N GLN A 10 -3.87 -23.14 3.79
CA GLN A 10 -2.76 -23.05 2.84
C GLN A 10 -3.25 -22.35 1.57
N ILE A 11 -2.32 -21.80 0.76
CA ILE A 11 -2.67 -21.11 -0.50
C ILE A 11 -3.55 -21.99 -1.39
N LYS A 12 -3.23 -23.29 -1.51
CA LYS A 12 -4.00 -24.27 -2.29
C LYS A 12 -5.46 -24.47 -1.84
N HIS A 13 -5.82 -24.02 -0.64
CA HIS A 13 -7.20 -24.09 -0.13
C HIS A 13 -8.02 -22.85 -0.51
N LEU A 14 -7.37 -21.81 -1.03
CA LEU A 14 -7.99 -20.55 -1.44
C LEU A 14 -8.36 -20.61 -2.93
N THR A 15 -9.32 -19.79 -3.33
CA THR A 15 -9.77 -19.70 -4.72
C THR A 15 -9.99 -18.24 -5.13
N GLY A 16 -9.90 -17.98 -6.44
CA GLY A 16 -10.10 -16.65 -7.03
C GLY A 16 -9.17 -15.59 -6.42
N THR A 17 -9.71 -14.38 -6.22
CA THR A 17 -8.95 -13.23 -5.68
C THR A 17 -8.33 -13.50 -4.32
N GLN A 18 -8.90 -14.39 -3.50
CA GLN A 18 -8.28 -14.73 -2.22
C GLN A 18 -6.96 -15.50 -2.39
N ALA A 19 -6.90 -16.40 -3.38
CA ALA A 19 -5.66 -17.11 -3.71
C ALA A 19 -4.62 -16.13 -4.28
N GLU A 20 -5.03 -15.28 -5.22
CA GLU A 20 -4.16 -14.26 -5.82
C GLU A 20 -3.55 -13.35 -4.75
N ILE A 21 -4.35 -12.84 -3.81
CA ILE A 21 -3.83 -12.02 -2.71
C ILE A 21 -2.82 -12.82 -1.86
N ALA A 22 -3.17 -14.05 -1.49
CA ALA A 22 -2.29 -14.88 -0.66
C ALA A 22 -0.99 -15.29 -1.36
N GLU A 23 -0.97 -15.38 -2.69
CA GLU A 23 0.24 -15.57 -3.49
C GLU A 23 1.12 -14.33 -3.49
N VAL A 24 0.52 -13.13 -3.55
CA VAL A 24 1.25 -11.84 -3.53
C VAL A 24 1.89 -11.56 -2.17
N ILE A 25 1.17 -11.78 -1.07
CA ILE A 25 1.62 -11.37 0.28
C ILE A 25 2.12 -12.54 1.15
N GLY A 26 1.93 -13.78 0.69
CA GLY A 26 2.22 -14.99 1.45
C GLY A 26 1.09 -15.39 2.42
N ILE A 27 1.00 -16.70 2.69
CA ILE A 27 -0.09 -17.27 3.50
C ILE A 27 -0.14 -16.74 4.94
N GLU A 28 1.00 -16.41 5.53
CA GLU A 28 1.06 -15.91 6.90
C GLU A 28 0.46 -14.50 7.02
N ALA A 29 0.80 -13.60 6.10
CA ALA A 29 0.21 -12.27 6.04
C ALA A 29 -1.28 -12.34 5.68
N TYR A 30 -1.65 -13.26 4.79
CA TYR A 30 -3.04 -13.51 4.45
C TYR A 30 -3.88 -13.97 5.65
N ARG A 31 -3.38 -14.92 6.46
CA ARG A 31 -4.05 -15.35 7.70
C ARG A 31 -4.25 -14.20 8.69
N LYS A 32 -3.27 -13.30 8.81
CA LYS A 32 -3.41 -12.07 9.61
C LYS A 32 -4.52 -11.18 9.06
N LEU A 33 -4.56 -10.93 7.75
CA LEU A 33 -5.66 -10.17 7.12
C LEU A 33 -7.03 -10.77 7.45
N VAL A 34 -7.19 -12.09 7.31
CA VAL A 34 -8.44 -12.78 7.65
C VAL A 34 -8.81 -12.62 9.12
N SER A 35 -7.83 -12.64 10.03
CA SER A 35 -8.10 -12.45 11.46
C SER A 35 -8.60 -11.04 11.83
N TYR A 36 -8.21 -10.02 11.07
CA TYR A 36 -8.58 -8.63 11.35
C TYR A 36 -9.79 -8.15 10.54
N PHE A 37 -9.90 -8.54 9.27
CA PHE A 37 -10.88 -8.01 8.32
C PHE A 37 -11.81 -9.08 7.72
N GLY A 38 -11.77 -10.31 8.23
CA GLY A 38 -12.60 -11.39 7.72
C GLY A 38 -14.10 -11.07 7.79
N GLY A 39 -14.76 -11.09 6.63
CA GLY A 39 -16.19 -10.74 6.49
C GLY A 39 -16.45 -9.31 6.04
N GLU A 40 -15.43 -8.46 6.00
CA GLU A 40 -15.53 -7.11 5.46
C GLU A 40 -15.33 -7.07 3.94
N ARG A 41 -15.82 -5.99 3.31
CA ARG A 41 -15.53 -5.67 1.91
C ARG A 41 -14.56 -4.49 1.87
N ILE A 42 -13.28 -4.79 1.69
CA ILE A 42 -12.22 -3.78 1.65
C ILE A 42 -12.00 -3.32 0.20
N ALA A 43 -11.99 -2.01 -0.01
CA ALA A 43 -11.53 -1.41 -1.26
C ALA A 43 -10.03 -1.08 -1.14
N VAL A 44 -9.21 -1.57 -2.07
CA VAL A 44 -7.79 -1.20 -2.16
C VAL A 44 -7.66 0.01 -3.06
N ALA A 45 -7.25 1.14 -2.49
CA ALA A 45 -7.10 2.39 -3.22
C ALA A 45 -5.94 2.32 -4.23
N LYS A 46 -6.10 3.01 -5.37
CA LYS A 46 -5.02 3.15 -6.36
C LYS A 46 -3.89 4.00 -5.76
N PRO A 47 -2.63 3.81 -6.20
CA PRO A 47 -1.51 4.64 -5.77
C PRO A 47 -1.79 6.14 -5.91
N SER A 48 -2.36 6.59 -7.02
CA SER A 48 -2.69 8.02 -7.24
C SER A 48 -3.76 8.58 -6.29
N THR A 49 -4.55 7.71 -5.65
CA THR A 49 -5.50 8.12 -4.61
C THR A 49 -4.83 8.24 -3.24
N LEU A 50 -3.84 7.38 -2.97
CA LEU A 50 -3.08 7.39 -1.72
C LEU A 50 -2.01 8.50 -1.71
N ILE A 51 -1.32 8.68 -2.84
CA ILE A 51 -0.27 9.68 -3.05
C ILE A 51 -0.92 10.97 -3.55
N SER A 52 -1.64 11.65 -2.65
CA SER A 52 -2.10 13.01 -2.91
C SER A 52 -0.94 14.00 -2.92
N PHE A 53 -1.13 15.20 -3.47
CA PHE A 53 -0.11 16.26 -3.45
C PHE A 53 0.44 16.56 -2.04
N ALA A 54 -0.42 16.53 -1.03
CA ALA A 54 0.00 16.73 0.36
C ALA A 54 0.92 15.60 0.86
N VAL A 55 0.62 14.35 0.51
CA VAL A 55 1.44 13.18 0.87
C VAL A 55 2.75 13.21 0.08
N ALA A 56 2.70 13.50 -1.23
CA ALA A 56 3.88 13.63 -2.08
C ALA A 56 4.83 14.72 -1.57
N ARG A 57 4.30 15.86 -1.12
CA ARG A 57 5.11 16.92 -0.50
C ARG A 57 5.82 16.42 0.76
N ASN A 58 5.12 15.72 1.65
CA ASN A 58 5.71 15.20 2.88
C ASN A 58 6.82 14.17 2.57
N ILE A 59 6.57 13.25 1.63
CA ILE A 59 7.58 12.28 1.18
C ILE A 59 8.79 13.00 0.57
N ALA A 60 8.57 14.02 -0.26
CA ALA A 60 9.65 14.80 -0.85
C ALA A 60 10.49 15.51 0.22
N GLU A 61 9.86 16.11 1.23
CA GLU A 61 10.55 16.76 2.36
C GLU A 61 11.37 15.76 3.18
N GLU A 62 10.81 14.59 3.52
CA GLU A 62 11.51 13.51 4.23
C GLU A 62 12.73 12.98 3.45
N ASN A 63 12.70 13.10 2.12
CA ASN A 63 13.77 12.65 1.22
C ASN A 63 14.64 13.80 0.68
N GLY A 64 14.56 15.00 1.28
CA GLY A 64 15.41 16.13 0.92
C GLY A 64 15.22 16.64 -0.51
N TYR A 65 14.03 16.45 -1.08
CA TYR A 65 13.66 16.88 -2.44
C TYR A 65 14.54 16.28 -3.55
N SER A 66 15.01 15.03 -3.38
CA SER A 66 15.84 14.38 -4.40
C SER A 66 15.10 14.23 -5.74
N GLU A 67 15.81 14.45 -6.85
CA GLU A 67 15.23 14.39 -8.20
C GLU A 67 14.60 13.02 -8.51
N GLU A 68 15.21 11.95 -7.99
CA GLU A 68 14.69 10.59 -8.09
C GLU A 68 13.30 10.45 -7.44
N VAL A 69 13.14 10.95 -6.22
CA VAL A 69 11.87 10.87 -5.49
C VAL A 69 10.82 11.77 -6.13
N MET A 70 11.19 12.99 -6.54
CA MET A 70 10.27 13.92 -7.21
C MET A 70 9.75 13.35 -8.54
N THR A 71 10.61 12.60 -9.26
CA THR A 71 10.24 11.89 -10.48
C THR A 71 9.35 10.68 -10.19
N ALA A 72 9.67 9.89 -9.15
CA ALA A 72 8.88 8.72 -8.74
C ALA A 72 7.48 9.08 -8.23
N LEU A 73 7.30 10.29 -7.69
CA LEU A 73 6.01 10.83 -7.28
C LEU A 73 5.18 11.37 -8.47
N GLU A 74 5.69 11.27 -9.70
CA GLU A 74 5.04 11.70 -10.93
C GLU A 74 4.60 13.18 -10.93
N LEU A 75 5.31 14.02 -10.15
CA LEU A 75 4.98 15.43 -9.99
C LEU A 75 5.36 16.21 -11.25
N SER A 76 4.46 17.06 -11.75
CA SER A 76 4.79 18.00 -12.82
C SER A 76 5.85 19.01 -12.36
N LYS A 77 6.62 19.59 -13.28
CA LYS A 77 7.64 20.61 -12.95
C LYS A 77 7.08 21.74 -12.06
N LYS A 78 5.85 22.18 -12.35
CA LYS A 78 5.16 23.21 -11.57
C LYS A 78 4.83 22.75 -10.14
N GLU A 79 4.47 21.49 -9.95
CA GLU A 79 4.23 20.91 -8.62
C GLU A 79 5.53 20.73 -7.83
N GLN A 80 6.60 20.32 -8.51
CA GLN A 80 7.92 20.24 -7.90
C GLN A 80 8.41 21.60 -7.41
N GLU A 81 8.29 22.63 -8.24
CA GLU A 81 8.60 24.03 -7.87
C GLU A 81 7.77 24.52 -6.68
N LYS A 82 6.47 24.21 -6.65
CA LYS A 82 5.60 24.55 -5.50
C LYS A 82 6.04 23.88 -4.20
N ILE A 83 6.39 22.60 -4.28
CA ILE A 83 6.84 21.81 -3.12
C ILE A 83 8.16 22.37 -2.58
N ILE A 84 9.13 22.63 -3.45
CA ILE A 84 10.44 23.20 -3.06
C ILE A 84 10.27 24.62 -2.49
N ALA A 85 9.38 25.42 -3.05
CA ALA A 85 9.11 26.78 -2.58
C ALA A 85 8.27 26.83 -1.29
N GLY A 86 7.81 25.69 -0.76
CA GLY A 86 6.95 25.63 0.44
C GLY A 86 5.55 26.22 0.22
N LEU A 87 5.12 26.36 -1.04
CA LEU A 87 3.83 26.95 -1.40
C LEU A 87 2.73 25.89 -1.34
N LYS A 88 1.58 26.27 -0.76
CA LYS A 88 0.38 25.40 -0.65
C LYS A 88 -0.34 25.25 -1.99
#